data_AF-A0A5B9BPP2-F1
#
_entry.id   AF-A0A5B9BPP2-F1
#
_cell.length_a   1.000
_cell.length_b   1.000
_cell.length_c   1.000
_cell.angle_alpha   90.00
_cell.angle_beta   90.00
_cell.angle_gamma   90.00
#
_symmetry.space_group_name_H-M   'P 1'
#
loop_
_entity.id
_entity.type
_entity.pdbx_description
1 polymer ?
#
loop_
_entity_poly.entity_id
_entity_poly.type
_entity_poly.pdbx_seq_one_letter_code
_entity_poly.pdbx_strand_id
1 'polypeptide(L)' 'SARIVGDVMSKFHPHGDMAIYDTMSRMAQDFSLRYLLIDGHGNFGSIDGDRPAAQRY' A
#
# COMPACT_ATOMS: atom_id res chain seq x y z
N SER A 1 -7.07 4.35 -1.80
CA SER A 1 -6.28 3.47 -2.69
C SER A 1 -7.02 2.24 -3.26
N ALA A 2 -8.19 1.86 -2.74
CA ALA A 2 -8.94 0.63 -3.07
C ALA A 2 -9.18 0.34 -4.56
N ARG A 3 -9.38 1.37 -5.39
CA ARG A 3 -9.61 1.19 -6.84
C ARG A 3 -8.43 0.48 -7.52
N ILE A 4 -7.20 0.88 -7.22
CA ILE A 4 -6.00 0.33 -7.85
C ILE A 4 -5.76 -1.10 -7.36
N VAL A 5 -5.97 -1.35 -6.07
CA VAL A 5 -5.90 -2.71 -5.49
C VAL A 5 -6.86 -3.66 -6.21
N GLY A 6 -8.11 -3.25 -6.40
CA GLY A 6 -9.12 -4.04 -7.13
C GLY A 6 -8.78 -4.24 -8.62
N ASP A 7 -8.23 -3.22 -9.30
CA ASP A 7 -7.83 -3.33 -10.70
C ASP A 7 -6.69 -4.34 -10.89
N VAL A 8 -5.67 -4.27 -10.03
CA VAL A 8 -4.55 -5.22 -10.05
C VAL A 8 -5.02 -6.63 -9.71
N MET A 9 -5.87 -6.77 -8.69
CA MET A 9 -6.42 -8.05 -8.28
C MET A 9 -7.22 -8.71 -9.41
N SER A 10 -8.08 -7.95 -10.09
CA SER A 10 -8.94 -8.49 -11.13
C SER A 10 -8.21 -8.82 -12.44
N LYS A 11 -7.17 -8.07 -12.80
CA LYS A 11 -6.53 -8.17 -14.13
C LYS A 11 -5.19 -8.90 -14.13
N PHE A 12 -4.42 -8.83 -13.05
CA PHE A 12 -3.01 -9.23 -13.06
C PHE A 12 -2.63 -10.19 -11.92
N HIS A 13 -3.30 -10.10 -10.77
CA HIS A 13 -2.94 -10.90 -9.59
C HIS A 13 -4.20 -11.37 -8.83
N PRO A 14 -4.86 -12.46 -9.27
CA PRO A 14 -6.15 -12.93 -8.74
C PRO A 14 -6.00 -13.72 -7.43
N HIS A 15 -5.27 -13.14 -6.48
CA HIS A 15 -5.12 -13.63 -5.11
C HIS A 15 -5.58 -12.53 -4.14
N GLY A 16 -5.58 -12.83 -2.83
CA GLY A 16 -6.10 -11.92 -1.81
C GLY A 16 -5.56 -10.49 -1.93
N ASP A 17 -6.43 -9.50 -1.65
CA ASP A 17 -6.15 -8.07 -1.79
C ASP A 17 -5.07 -7.55 -0.83
N MET A 18 -4.95 -8.18 0.34
CA MET A 18 -4.02 -7.79 1.39
C MET A 18 -2.56 -7.73 0.91
N ALA A 19 -2.09 -8.72 0.15
CA ALA A 19 -0.72 -8.72 -0.34
C ALA A 19 -0.42 -7.54 -1.29
N ILE A 20 -1.41 -7.16 -2.10
CA ILE A 20 -1.31 -6.02 -3.02
C ILE A 20 -1.28 -4.71 -2.21
N TYR A 21 -2.20 -4.56 -1.25
CA TYR A 21 -2.29 -3.37 -0.43
C TYR A 21 -1.05 -3.16 0.46
N ASP A 22 -0.55 -4.22 1.10
CA ASP A 22 0.63 -4.17 1.95
C ASP A 22 1.89 -3.80 1.14
N THR A 23 2.02 -4.36 -0.07
CA THR A 23 3.15 -4.05 -0.97
C THR A 23 3.10 -2.59 -1.42
N MET A 24 1.92 -2.11 -1.84
CA MET A 24 1.73 -0.70 -2.22
C MET A 24 2.00 0.24 -1.04
N SER A 25 1.53 -0.09 0.15
CA SER A 25 1.77 0.72 1.36
C SER A 25 3.25 0.78 1.71
N ARG A 26 3.97 -0.34 1.61
CA ARG A 26 5.41 -0.39 1.84
C ARG A 26 6.20 0.48 0.85
N MET A 27 5.78 0.54 -0.41
CA MET A 27 6.45 1.35 -1.43
C MET A 27 6.24 2.86 -1.26
N ALA A 28 5.31 3.26 -0.39
CA ALA A 28 5.04 4.66 -0.02
C ALA A 28 5.67 5.07 1.33
N GLN A 29 6.31 4.15 2.05
CA GLN A 29 6.95 4.43 3.35
C GLN A 29 8.41 4.88 3.16
N ASP A 30 8.72 6.11 3.57
CA ASP A 30 10.06 6.72 3.46
C ASP A 30 11.11 6.06 4.38
N PHE A 31 10.65 5.47 5.48
CA PHE A 31 11.48 4.66 6.38
C PHE A 31 11.73 3.23 5.86
N SER A 32 10.99 2.77 4.85
CA SER A 32 11.13 1.41 4.28
C SER A 32 12.01 1.38 3.03
N LEU A 33 12.07 2.46 2.26
CA LEU A 33 12.83 2.54 1.01
C LEU A 33 13.64 3.83 0.93
N ARG A 34 14.87 3.74 0.42
CA ARG A 34 15.73 4.93 0.23
C ARG A 34 15.16 5.91 -0.79
N TYR A 35 14.51 5.39 -1.83
CA TYR A 35 13.86 6.15 -2.88
C TYR A 35 12.45 5.60 -3.05
N LEU A 36 11.45 6.46 -2.89
CA LEU A 36 10.05 6.08 -2.99
C LEU A 36 9.69 5.78 -4.44
N LEU A 37 8.87 4.75 -4.61
CA LEU A 37 8.28 4.38 -5.91
C LEU A 37 6.81 4.79 -6.02
N ILE A 38 6.17 5.05 -4.87
CA ILE A 38 4.82 5.55 -4.78
C ILE A 38 4.86 6.80 -3.91
N ASP A 39 4.35 7.90 -4.46
CA ASP A 39 4.03 9.10 -3.68
C ASP A 39 2.61 8.94 -3.12
N GLY A 40 2.50 8.83 -1.80
CA GLY A 40 1.27 8.54 -1.09
C GLY A 40 0.83 9.70 -0.21
N HIS A 41 -0.48 9.91 -0.11
CA HIS A 41 -1.07 10.86 0.83
C HIS A 41 -2.00 10.14 1.82
N GLY A 42 -1.87 10.43 3.11
CA GLY A 42 -2.62 9.77 4.19
C GLY A 42 -1.71 9.01 5.17
N ASN A 43 -2.29 8.10 5.95
CA ASN A 43 -1.55 7.32 6.94
C ASN A 43 -1.03 6.00 6.33
N PHE A 44 0.29 5.92 6.14
CA PHE A 44 1.01 4.72 5.66
C PHE A 44 1.75 3.97 6.76
N GLY A 45 1.42 4.21 8.03
CA GLY A 45 2.09 3.63 9.18
C GLY A 45 3.31 4.43 9.62
N SER A 46 3.97 3.92 10.66
CA SER A 46 5.12 4.59 11.31
C SER A 46 6.20 3.58 11.68
N ILE A 47 7.39 4.09 12.01
CA ILE A 47 8.50 3.27 12.54
C ILE A 47 8.17 2.68 13.92
N ASP A 48 7.22 3.29 14.64
CA ASP A 48 6.76 2.85 15.96
C ASP A 48 5.83 1.62 15.88
N GLY A 49 5.51 1.15 14.66
CA GLY A 49 4.71 -0.05 14.42
C GLY A 49 3.24 0.22 14.17
N ASP A 50 2.84 1.49 14.00
CA ASP A 50 1.48 1.81 13.59
C ASP A 50 1.21 1.26 12.21
N ARG A 51 0.06 0.59 12.06
CA ARG A 51 -0.37 0.04 10.77
C ARG A 51 -0.89 1.15 9.86
N PRO A 52 -0.73 1.02 8.53
CA PRO A 52 -1.38 1.91 7.58
C PRO A 52 -2.91 1.90 7.75
N ALA A 53 -3.56 2.99 7.38
CA ALA A 53 -5.01 3.07 7.37
C ALA A 53 -5.63 2.02 6.41
N ALA A 54 -6.94 1.81 6.47
CA ALA A 54 -7.57 0.92 5.49
C ALA A 54 -7.53 1.51 4.08
N GLN A 55 -7.46 0.66 3.04
CA GLN A 55 -7.36 1.05 1.61
C GLN A 55 -8.43 2.02 1.08
N ARG A 56 -9.54 2.22 1.80
CA ARG A 56 -10.62 3.15 1.44
C ARG A 56 -10.35 4.60 1.85
N TYR A 57 -9.38 4.81 2.73
CA TYR A 57 -8.85 6.13 3.09
C TYR A 57 -7.68 6.49 2.17
#